data_AF-A0A365TCC6-F1
#
_entry.id   AF-A0A365TCC6-F1
#
_cell.length_a   1.000
_cell.length_b   1.000
_cell.length_c   1.000
_cell.angle_alpha   90.00
_cell.angle_beta   90.00
_cell.angle_gamma   90.00
#
_symmetry.space_group_name_H-M   'P 1'
#
loop_
_entity.id
_entity.type
_entity.pdbx_description
1 polymer ?
#
loop_
_entity_poly.entity_id
_entity_poly.type
_entity_poly.pdbx_seq_one_letter_code
_entity_poly.pdbx_strand_id
1 'polypeptide(L)'
;MVAEMIPLFGPVPGGMELAVILLIAVLLFGANKIPKLARSTGEAMGEFKKGRQEVETELAEMQNSESDAANADSNPTVDAETSDSA
;
A
#
# COMPACT_ATOMS: atom_id res chain seq x y z
N MET A 1 52.09 3.62 4.39
CA MET A 1 51.57 2.80 3.28
C MET A 1 50.65 1.72 3.86
N VAL A 2 49.41 2.09 4.19
CA VAL A 2 48.29 1.17 4.51
C VAL A 2 47.03 2.03 4.52
N ALA A 3 46.61 2.43 3.34
CA ALA A 3 45.30 3.03 3.11
C ALA A 3 44.92 2.67 1.68
N GLU A 4 43.69 2.21 1.52
CA GLU A 4 42.99 2.00 0.25
C GLU A 4 43.19 0.63 -0.41
N MET A 5 42.69 -0.40 0.27
CA MET A 5 42.06 -1.53 -0.41
C MET A 5 40.59 -1.56 0.03
N ILE A 6 39.79 -0.63 -0.50
CA ILE A 6 38.34 -0.78 -0.53
C ILE A 6 38.07 -1.55 -1.84
N PRO A 7 37.76 -2.86 -1.80
CA PRO A 7 37.48 -3.61 -3.01
C PRO A 7 36.25 -3.04 -3.72
N LEU A 8 36.41 -2.83 -5.03
CA LEU A 8 35.46 -2.26 -5.99
C LEU A 8 34.28 -3.21 -6.33
N PHE A 9 34.09 -4.29 -5.56
CA PHE A 9 32.82 -5.02 -5.56
C PHE A 9 31.86 -4.19 -4.72
N GLY A 10 30.81 -3.66 -5.33
CA GLY A 10 29.90 -2.69 -4.71
C GLY A 10 29.34 -3.12 -3.34
N PRO A 11 28.64 -2.23 -2.63
CA PRO A 11 28.21 -2.40 -1.24
C PRO A 11 27.20 -3.54 -1.00
N VAL A 12 26.96 -4.40 -1.99
CA VAL A 12 26.11 -5.58 -1.87
C VAL A 12 27.00 -6.77 -1.50
N PRO A 13 27.08 -7.17 -0.22
CA PRO A 13 27.68 -8.43 0.17
C PRO A 13 27.06 -9.57 -0.64
N GLY A 14 27.89 -10.46 -1.18
CA GLY A 14 27.45 -11.68 -1.82
C GLY A 14 26.68 -12.59 -0.85
N GLY A 15 26.17 -13.71 -1.38
CA GLY A 15 25.36 -14.64 -0.58
C GLY A 15 26.07 -15.15 0.68
N MET A 16 27.39 -15.35 0.62
CA MET A 16 28.15 -15.80 1.80
C MET A 16 28.40 -14.69 2.81
N GLU A 17 28.72 -13.49 2.36
CA GLU A 17 28.90 -12.34 3.25
C GLU A 17 27.60 -12.00 3.98
N LEU A 18 26.44 -12.09 3.30
CA LEU A 18 25.13 -11.95 3.95
C LEU A 18 24.87 -13.05 4.98
N ALA A 19 25.24 -14.29 4.72
CA ALA A 19 25.09 -15.39 5.68
C ALA A 19 25.93 -15.14 6.95
N VAL A 20 27.15 -14.60 6.82
CA VAL A 20 28.00 -14.24 7.96
C VAL A 20 27.39 -13.08 8.77
N ILE A 21 26.89 -12.04 8.09
CA ILE A 21 26.22 -10.91 8.75
C ILE A 21 24.97 -11.41 9.51
N LEU A 22 24.19 -12.30 8.88
CA LEU A 22 23.01 -12.91 9.49
C LEU A 22 23.40 -13.74 10.72
N LEU A 23 24.48 -14.51 10.65
CA LEU A 23 24.99 -15.28 11.78
C LEU A 23 25.35 -14.36 12.95
N ILE A 24 26.08 -13.27 12.71
CA ILE A 24 26.43 -12.29 13.74
C ILE A 24 25.17 -11.65 14.33
N ALA A 25 24.21 -11.23 13.50
CA ALA A 25 22.94 -10.68 13.96
C ALA A 25 22.17 -11.69 14.83
N VAL A 26 22.15 -12.97 14.47
CA VAL A 26 21.53 -14.04 15.26
C VAL A 26 22.26 -14.26 16.57
N LEU A 27 23.58 -14.11 16.66
CA LEU A 27 24.31 -14.20 17.92
C LEU A 27 24.02 -13.01 18.85
N LEU A 28 23.88 -11.80 18.30
CA LEU A 28 23.59 -10.59 19.09
C LEU A 28 22.13 -10.55 19.57
N PHE A 29 21.17 -10.82 18.69
CA PHE A 29 19.74 -10.71 18.98
C PHE A 29 19.10 -12.04 19.42
N GLY A 30 19.70 -13.17 19.04
CA GLY A 30 19.19 -14.51 19.26
C GLY A 30 18.33 -15.02 18.11
N ALA A 31 18.41 -16.33 17.81
CA ALA A 31 17.67 -16.99 16.71
C ALA A 31 16.15 -16.82 16.78
N ASN A 32 15.60 -16.61 18.00
CA ASN A 32 14.16 -16.47 18.21
C ASN A 32 13.66 -15.02 18.11
N LYS A 33 14.53 -14.01 18.11
CA LYS A 33 14.08 -12.61 18.15
C LYS A 33 13.69 -12.10 16.77
N ILE A 34 14.53 -12.31 15.76
CA ILE A 34 14.23 -11.87 14.39
C ILE A 34 12.90 -12.46 13.87
N PRO A 35 12.61 -13.78 14.00
CA PRO A 35 11.34 -14.34 13.56
C PRO A 35 10.14 -13.82 14.37
N LYS A 36 10.29 -13.62 15.68
CA LYS A 36 9.23 -13.11 16.54
C LYS A 36 8.88 -11.65 16.22
N LEU A 37 9.90 -10.82 15.96
CA LEU A 37 9.72 -9.44 15.52
C LEU A 37 9.07 -9.39 14.14
N ALA A 38 9.53 -10.20 13.19
CA ALA A 38 8.93 -10.30 11.86
C ALA A 38 7.45 -10.71 11.93
N ARG A 39 7.10 -11.68 12.78
CA ARG A 39 5.71 -12.12 12.97
C ARG A 39 4.82 -11.02 13.54
N SER A 40 5.20 -10.43 14.67
CA SER A 40 4.41 -9.36 15.31
C SER A 40 4.28 -8.10 14.44
N THR A 41 5.36 -7.72 13.74
CA THR A 41 5.36 -6.61 12.78
C THR A 41 4.50 -6.95 11.57
N GLY A 42 4.57 -8.19 11.08
CA GLY A 42 3.76 -8.66 9.96
C GLY A 42 2.26 -8.70 10.29
N GLU A 43 1.89 -9.15 11.48
CA GLU A 43 0.51 -9.13 11.97
C GLU A 43 -0.01 -7.69 12.07
N ALA A 44 0.76 -6.78 12.69
CA ALA A 44 0.40 -5.36 12.78
C ALA A 44 0.26 -4.69 11.40
N MET A 45 1.20 -4.96 10.48
CA MET A 45 1.17 -4.39 9.14
C MET A 45 0.02 -4.97 8.28
N GLY A 46 -0.36 -6.22 8.52
CA GLY A 46 -1.50 -6.89 7.88
C GLY A 46 -2.83 -6.24 8.28
N GLU A 47 -3.08 -6.08 9.58
CA GLU A 47 -4.27 -5.41 10.09
C GLU A 47 -4.31 -3.94 9.67
N PHE A 48 -3.16 -3.25 9.68
CA PHE A 48 -3.07 -1.87 9.19
C PHE A 48 -3.45 -1.76 7.71
N LYS A 49 -2.97 -2.67 6.85
CA LYS A 49 -3.31 -2.67 5.43
C LYS A 49 -4.80 -2.95 5.20
N LYS A 50 -5.40 -3.86 5.97
CA LYS A 50 -6.83 -4.16 5.91
C LYS A 50 -7.68 -2.94 6.29
N GLY A 51 -7.38 -2.32 7.42
CA GLY A 51 -8.09 -1.10 7.86
C GLY A 51 -7.93 0.06 6.87
N ARG A 52 -6.76 0.20 6.22
CA ARG A 52 -6.57 1.20 5.15
C ARG A 52 -7.47 0.95 3.95
N GLN A 53 -7.61 -0.31 3.54
CA GLN A 53 -8.43 -0.68 2.40
C GLN A 53 -9.94 -0.49 2.69
N GLU A 54 -10.38 -0.80 3.91
CA GLU A 54 -11.76 -0.55 4.35
C GLU A 54 -12.08 0.95 4.31
N VAL A 55 -11.20 1.79 4.86
CA VAL A 55 -11.33 3.26 4.82
C VAL A 55 -11.35 3.79 3.39
N GLU A 56 -10.45 3.33 2.51
CA GLU A 56 -10.45 3.73 1.09
C GLU A 56 -11.76 3.34 0.38
N THR A 57 -12.31 2.18 0.71
CA THR A 57 -13.58 1.70 0.14
C THR A 57 -14.76 2.55 0.63
N GLU A 58 -14.84 2.82 1.94
CA GLU A 58 -15.87 3.70 2.52
C GLU A 58 -15.80 5.12 1.92
N LEU A 59 -14.60 5.69 1.76
CA LEU A 59 -14.44 7.00 1.13
C LEU A 59 -14.89 7.01 -0.34
N ALA A 60 -14.63 5.93 -1.08
CA ALA A 60 -15.06 5.81 -2.47
C ALA A 60 -16.60 5.69 -2.59
N GLU A 61 -17.23 4.93 -1.68
CA GLU A 61 -18.69 4.79 -1.62
C GLU A 61 -19.38 6.11 -1.24
N MET A 62 -18.80 6.87 -0.30
CA MET A 62 -19.28 8.20 0.06
C MET A 62 -19.22 9.18 -1.13
N GLN A 63 -18.10 9.22 -1.86
CA GLN A 63 -17.96 10.09 -3.04
C GLN A 63 -18.93 9.74 -4.17
N ASN A 64 -19.20 8.45 -4.38
CA ASN A 64 -20.18 8.03 -5.38
C ASN A 64 -21.62 8.37 -4.96
N SER A 65 -21.95 8.23 -3.67
CA SER A 65 -23.29 8.53 -3.14
C SER A 65 -23.63 10.02 -3.21
N GLU A 66 -22.65 10.91 -3.09
CA GLU A 66 -22.83 12.36 -3.25
C GLU A 66 -22.97 12.79 -4.72
N SER A 67 -22.46 11.98 -5.66
CA SER A 67 -22.52 12.23 -7.10
C SER A 67 -23.86 11.82 -7.74
N ASP A 68 -24.56 10.84 -7.15
CA ASP A 68 -25.90 10.41 -7.59
C ASP A 68 -27.02 11.38 -7.19
N ALA A 69 -26.85 12.16 -6.10
CA ALA A 69 -27.84 13.17 -5.70
C ALA A 69 -27.87 14.41 -6.60
N ALA A 70 -26.81 14.66 -7.37
CA ALA A 70 -26.71 15.81 -8.28
C ALA A 70 -27.26 15.54 -9.70
N ASN A 71 -27.61 14.29 -10.04
CA ASN A 71 -28.08 13.90 -11.37
C ASN A 71 -29.59 13.60 -11.45
N ALA A 72 -30.35 13.83 -10.38
CA ALA A 72 -31.79 13.51 -10.32
C ALA A 72 -32.73 14.70 -10.65
N ASP A 73 -32.23 15.85 -11.12
CA ASP A 73 -33.07 17.02 -11.48
C ASP A 73 -32.84 17.52 -12.92
N SER A 74 -32.68 16.59 -13.86
CA SER A 74 -32.78 16.91 -15.29
C SER A 74 -33.60 15.86 -16.04
N ASN A 75 -34.88 15.77 -15.69
CA ASN A 75 -35.87 15.22 -16.59
C ASN A 75 -36.98 16.26 -16.81
N PRO A 76 -36.90 17.11 -17.86
CA PRO A 76 -38.09 17.75 -18.36
C PRO A 76 -38.84 16.70 -19.19
N THR A 77 -39.75 16.00 -18.53
CA THR A 77 -40.93 15.43 -19.20
C THR A 77 -41.67 16.60 -19.83
N VAL A 78 -41.59 16.76 -21.15
CA VAL A 78 -42.50 17.61 -21.93
C VAL A 78 -42.96 16.84 -23.15
N ASP A 79 -43.85 15.89 -22.90
CA ASP A 79 -44.88 15.54 -23.86
C ASP A 79 -45.93 16.67 -23.84
N ALA A 80 -46.01 17.47 -24.90
CA ALA A 80 -47.19 18.31 -25.18
C ALA A 80 -47.26 18.62 -26.69
N GLU A 81 -48.10 17.83 -27.34
CA GLU A 81 -48.93 18.06 -28.53
C GLU A 81 -48.75 19.34 -29.40
N THR A 82 -48.71 19.07 -30.72
CA THR A 82 -49.38 19.77 -31.84
C THR A 82 -49.49 21.29 -31.88
N SER A 83 -49.03 21.88 -32.99
CA SER A 83 -49.46 23.11 -33.69
C SER A 83 -48.21 23.75 -34.31
N ASP A 84 -48.13 24.28 -35.51
CA ASP A 84 -49.08 24.55 -36.58
C ASP A 84 -48.20 24.88 -37.81
N SER A 85 -48.79 24.65 -38.97
CA SER A 85 -48.48 25.15 -40.30
C SER A 85 -47.75 26.50 -40.37
N ALA A 86 -46.76 26.62 -41.27
CA ALA A 86 -46.62 27.70 -42.27
C ALA A 86 -45.33 27.51 -43.10
#